data_AF-A0A7Y8EWQ6-F1
#
_entry.id   AF-A0A7Y8EWQ6-F1
#
_cell.length_a   1.000
_cell.length_b   1.000
_cell.length_c   1.000
_cell.angle_alpha   90.00
_cell.angle_beta   90.00
_cell.angle_gamma   90.00
#
_symmetry.space_group_name_H-M   'P 1'
#
loop_
_entity.id
_entity.type
_entity.pdbx_description
1 polymer ?
#
loop_
_entity_poly.entity_id
_entity_poly.type
_entity_poly.pdbx_seq_one_letter_code
_entity_poly.pdbx_strand_id
1 'polypeptide(L)'
;MSDQDQDNPRRDFLRKSLTLIPVVTVASTGLGGSMLMATPEPAQAAPAPSAASDKPYEPTYFTAEEWAFINAAVAQLIPADEQGPGALEAGAPEYIDRQMNTPYASGALWFMQGPFNADAPPEMGWQSKLVPKEIYRLGIAATDAWSKAFNGKAFAAQDSATRDDMLRRLEAGGSEVSAHFAAVPPKMFFNLLLQNTKEGFFCDPIHGGNKGMVGWTMIGFPGARADFMDWVERNEQYPFPAVSIRGERA
;
A
#
# COMPACT_ATOMS: atom_id res chain seq x y z
N MET A 1 -21.10 -54.61 -42.50
CA MET A 1 -20.40 -53.30 -42.60
C MET A 1 -19.90 -52.99 -41.19
N SER A 2 -18.87 -53.71 -40.74
CA SER A 2 -17.42 -53.43 -40.89
C SER A 2 -16.93 -52.31 -39.98
N ASP A 3 -16.41 -52.75 -38.84
CA ASP A 3 -15.11 -52.45 -38.22
C ASP A 3 -14.54 -51.02 -38.15
N GLN A 4 -14.35 -50.63 -36.89
CA GLN A 4 -13.12 -50.17 -36.22
C GLN A 4 -12.32 -48.94 -36.70
N ASP A 5 -12.02 -48.17 -35.65
CA ASP A 5 -10.78 -47.50 -35.29
C ASP A 5 -10.57 -46.00 -35.52
N GLN A 6 -9.97 -45.45 -34.45
CA GLN A 6 -9.72 -44.04 -34.12
C GLN A 6 -8.83 -43.34 -35.14
N ASP A 7 -9.09 -42.05 -35.40
CA ASP A 7 -8.00 -41.08 -35.55
C ASP A 7 -8.46 -39.62 -35.34
N ASN A 8 -7.70 -38.89 -34.53
CA ASN A 8 -8.03 -37.55 -34.02
C ASN A 8 -7.67 -36.46 -35.06
N PRO A 9 -8.65 -35.68 -35.58
CA PRO A 9 -8.47 -34.74 -36.68
C PRO A 9 -7.61 -33.50 -36.35
N ARG A 10 -7.22 -33.32 -35.07
CA ARG A 10 -6.43 -32.16 -34.62
C ARG A 10 -4.93 -32.27 -34.93
N ARG A 11 -4.41 -33.45 -35.30
CA ARG A 11 -2.99 -33.65 -35.66
C ARG A 11 -2.69 -33.67 -37.16
N ASP A 12 -3.69 -33.83 -38.02
CA ASP A 12 -3.48 -33.85 -39.49
C ASP A 12 -3.50 -32.44 -40.12
N PHE A 13 -4.15 -31.47 -39.47
CA PHE A 13 -4.14 -30.07 -39.91
C PHE A 13 -2.75 -29.40 -39.79
N LEU A 14 -1.92 -29.84 -38.83
CA LEU A 14 -0.57 -29.32 -38.62
C LEU A 14 0.49 -29.94 -39.56
N ARG A 15 0.13 -30.88 -40.46
CA ARG A 15 1.09 -31.54 -41.37
C ARG A 15 0.92 -31.19 -42.86
N LYS A 16 -0.08 -30.41 -43.25
CA LYS A 16 -0.31 -30.06 -44.66
C LYS A 16 -0.59 -28.57 -44.80
N SER A 17 0.46 -27.75 -44.86
CA SER A 17 0.59 -26.55 -45.73
C SER A 17 1.82 -25.70 -45.32
N LEU A 18 2.98 -26.06 -45.87
CA LEU A 18 4.18 -25.22 -45.94
C LEU A 18 4.11 -24.39 -47.24
N THR A 19 4.50 -23.11 -47.13
CA THR A 19 5.15 -22.25 -48.14
C THR A 19 4.44 -21.94 -49.46
N LEU A 20 4.18 -20.66 -49.73
CA LEU A 20 4.91 -19.85 -50.73
C LEU A 20 4.26 -18.47 -50.89
N ILE A 21 5.08 -17.43 -50.77
CA ILE A 21 4.78 -16.04 -51.13
C ILE A 21 4.89 -15.91 -52.66
N PRO A 22 3.88 -15.38 -53.36
CA PRO A 22 4.10 -14.76 -54.65
C PRO A 22 4.02 -13.23 -54.48
N VAL A 23 5.18 -12.60 -54.68
CA VAL A 23 5.30 -11.19 -55.07
C VAL A 23 4.67 -11.05 -56.45
N VAL A 24 3.62 -10.24 -56.58
CA VAL A 24 3.07 -9.86 -57.88
C VAL A 24 3.36 -8.39 -58.10
N THR A 25 4.27 -8.10 -59.03
CA THR A 25 4.43 -6.78 -59.65
C THR A 25 3.63 -6.78 -60.94
N VAL A 26 2.55 -5.99 -60.98
CA VAL A 26 1.86 -5.62 -62.23
C VAL A 26 1.83 -4.11 -62.32
N ALA A 27 2.50 -3.59 -63.33
CA ALA A 27 2.42 -2.21 -63.77
C ALA A 27 1.54 -2.14 -65.02
N SER A 28 0.45 -1.37 -64.98
CA SER A 28 -0.11 -0.69 -66.17
C SER A 28 -1.23 0.28 -65.79
N THR A 29 -0.95 1.56 -66.04
CA THR A 29 -1.83 2.66 -66.48
C THR A 29 -3.36 2.46 -66.44
N GLY A 30 -4.04 3.29 -65.63
CA GLY A 30 -5.48 3.54 -65.72
C GLY A 30 -5.85 4.78 -64.90
N LEU A 31 -6.43 5.78 -65.58
CA LEU A 31 -6.89 7.05 -65.02
C LEU A 31 -8.12 6.88 -64.11
N GLY A 32 -8.14 7.62 -62.99
CA GLY A 32 -9.38 8.04 -62.31
C GLY A 32 -9.80 7.19 -61.11
N GLY A 33 -9.76 7.78 -59.91
CA GLY A 33 -10.40 7.23 -58.72
C GLY A 33 -9.65 7.58 -57.43
N SER A 34 -10.04 8.68 -56.79
CA SER A 34 -9.56 9.06 -55.45
C SER A 34 -9.89 7.96 -54.43
N MET A 35 -8.87 7.26 -53.94
CA MET A 35 -8.94 6.44 -52.73
C MET A 35 -8.01 7.09 -51.70
N LEU A 36 -8.62 7.63 -50.65
CA LEU A 36 -7.93 8.15 -49.47
C LEU A 36 -7.16 7.00 -48.81
N MET A 37 -5.84 6.97 -48.99
CA MET A 37 -4.95 6.15 -48.18
C MET A 37 -4.88 6.77 -46.78
N ALA A 38 -5.65 6.23 -45.83
CA ALA A 38 -5.45 6.52 -44.42
C ALA A 38 -4.13 5.83 -44.00
N THR A 39 -3.07 6.61 -43.88
CA THR A 39 -1.85 6.18 -43.18
C THR A 39 -2.23 5.81 -41.74
N PRO A 40 -1.84 4.65 -41.20
CA PRO A 40 -1.95 4.41 -39.77
C PRO A 40 -1.09 5.44 -39.05
N GLU A 41 -1.76 6.35 -38.35
CA GLU A 41 -1.12 7.29 -37.44
C GLU A 41 -0.38 6.48 -36.37
N PRO A 42 0.91 6.75 -36.09
CA PRO A 42 1.62 6.05 -35.05
C PRO A 42 0.86 6.27 -33.74
N ALA A 43 0.42 5.17 -33.13
CA ALA A 43 -0.23 5.18 -31.83
C ALA A 43 0.63 5.98 -30.85
N GLN A 44 0.12 7.14 -30.45
CA GLN A 44 0.76 8.00 -29.47
C GLN A 44 0.94 7.16 -28.20
N ALA A 45 2.20 6.94 -27.82
CA ALA A 45 2.54 6.24 -26.60
C ALA A 45 1.74 6.88 -25.45
N ALA A 46 1.08 6.04 -24.65
CA ALA A 46 0.39 6.49 -23.45
C ALA A 46 1.35 7.36 -22.62
N PRO A 47 0.87 8.46 -22.00
CA PRO A 47 1.72 9.27 -21.15
C PRO A 47 2.34 8.37 -20.08
N ALA A 48 3.65 8.44 -19.94
CA ALA A 48 4.35 7.78 -18.84
C ALA A 48 3.70 8.18 -17.51
N PRO A 49 3.63 7.28 -16.51
CA PRO A 49 3.10 7.63 -15.20
C PRO A 49 3.83 8.88 -14.70
N SER A 50 3.07 9.86 -14.24
CA SER A 50 3.61 11.09 -13.64
C SER A 50 4.59 10.67 -12.56
N ALA A 51 5.88 10.95 -12.78
CA ALA A 51 6.92 10.70 -11.80
C ALA A 51 6.46 11.32 -10.47
N ALA A 52 6.39 10.50 -9.43
CA ALA A 52 6.28 10.98 -8.07
C ALA A 52 7.36 12.05 -7.88
N SER A 53 7.00 13.16 -7.24
CA SER A 53 7.94 14.24 -6.98
C SER A 53 9.22 13.70 -6.33
N ASP A 54 10.37 13.85 -7.00
CA ASP A 54 11.70 13.36 -6.57
C ASP A 54 12.21 13.97 -5.25
N LYS A 55 11.45 14.86 -4.61
CA LYS A 55 11.81 15.43 -3.31
C LYS A 55 11.36 14.52 -2.18
N PRO A 56 12.24 14.20 -1.22
CA PRO A 56 11.85 13.54 0.02
C PRO A 56 10.73 14.32 0.70
N TYR A 57 9.74 13.61 1.25
CA TYR A 57 8.67 14.21 2.03
C TYR A 57 9.23 14.84 3.31
N GLU A 58 8.82 16.07 3.62
CA GLU A 58 9.12 16.75 4.87
C GLU A 58 7.90 16.70 5.80
N PRO A 59 8.01 16.12 7.01
CA PRO A 59 6.89 16.00 7.93
C PRO A 59 6.44 17.37 8.44
N THR A 60 5.13 17.57 8.55
CA THR A 60 4.54 18.81 9.08
C THR A 60 4.08 18.66 10.52
N TYR A 61 3.81 17.43 10.97
CA TYR A 61 3.45 17.17 12.36
C TYR A 61 4.68 16.72 13.17
N PHE A 62 5.35 15.64 12.76
CA PHE A 62 6.45 15.07 13.54
C PHE A 62 7.71 15.92 13.50
N THR A 63 8.47 15.96 14.62
CA THR A 63 9.83 16.51 14.61
C THR A 63 10.78 15.60 13.84
N ALA A 64 12.02 16.04 13.59
CA ALA A 64 13.01 15.21 12.91
C ALA A 64 13.31 13.89 13.68
N GLU A 65 13.36 13.96 15.01
CA GLU A 65 13.61 12.79 15.87
C GLU A 65 12.42 11.84 15.87
N GLU A 66 11.21 12.37 16.01
CA GLU A 66 9.98 11.57 15.94
C GLU A 66 9.77 10.98 14.55
N TRP A 67 10.15 11.70 13.49
CA TRP A 67 10.12 11.19 12.13
C TRP A 67 11.07 10.02 11.94
N ALA A 68 12.29 10.10 12.47
CA ALA A 68 13.22 8.99 12.48
C ALA A 68 12.66 7.78 13.23
N PHE A 69 11.97 8.01 14.36
CA PHE A 69 11.24 6.96 15.07
C PHE A 69 10.17 6.31 14.19
N ILE A 70 9.28 7.11 13.58
CA ILE A 70 8.17 6.61 12.76
C ILE A 70 8.71 5.76 11.61
N ASN A 71 9.70 6.25 10.87
CA ASN A 71 10.31 5.49 9.78
C ASN A 71 10.89 4.15 10.28
N ALA A 72 11.66 4.18 11.37
CA ALA A 72 12.25 2.97 11.93
C ALA A 72 11.22 1.97 12.44
N ALA A 73 10.10 2.44 12.99
CA ALA A 73 9.05 1.60 13.55
C ALA A 73 8.20 0.97 12.44
N VAL A 74 7.72 1.75 11.47
CA VAL A 74 6.88 1.19 10.40
C VAL A 74 7.64 0.24 9.48
N ALA A 75 8.94 0.50 9.26
CA ALA A 75 9.81 -0.42 8.52
C ALA A 75 9.97 -1.77 9.21
N GLN A 76 9.78 -1.83 10.54
CA GLN A 76 9.80 -3.06 11.30
C GLN A 76 8.44 -3.77 11.27
N LEU A 77 7.33 -3.02 11.18
CA LEU A 77 5.97 -3.57 11.13
C LEU A 77 5.60 -4.18 9.78
N ILE A 78 6.01 -3.54 8.67
CA ILE A 78 5.87 -4.09 7.31
C ILE A 78 7.21 -3.85 6.60
N PRO A 79 8.15 -4.81 6.69
CA PRO A 79 9.46 -4.69 6.06
C PRO A 79 9.37 -4.89 4.55
N ALA A 80 10.34 -4.33 3.82
CA ALA A 80 10.58 -4.72 2.44
C ALA A 80 11.33 -6.07 2.44
N ASP A 81 10.81 -7.05 1.71
CA ASP A 81 11.37 -8.40 1.65
C ASP A 81 11.12 -9.06 0.28
N GLU A 82 11.30 -10.38 0.19
CA GLU A 82 11.10 -11.14 -1.05
C GLU A 82 9.66 -11.06 -1.59
N GLN A 83 8.68 -10.69 -0.77
CA GLN A 83 7.26 -10.57 -1.16
C GLN A 83 6.96 -9.19 -1.75
N GLY A 84 7.82 -8.19 -1.53
CA GLY A 84 7.73 -6.90 -2.21
C GLY A 84 8.12 -5.69 -1.35
N PRO A 85 7.69 -4.49 -1.79
CA PRO A 85 7.97 -3.24 -1.10
C PRO A 85 7.31 -3.18 0.28
N GLY A 86 7.97 -2.55 1.25
CA GLY A 86 7.50 -2.41 2.62
C GLY A 86 6.77 -1.09 2.88
N ALA A 87 6.51 -0.80 4.16
CA ALA A 87 5.82 0.40 4.61
C ALA A 87 6.51 1.71 4.17
N LEU A 88 7.85 1.71 4.07
CA LEU A 88 8.59 2.91 3.65
C LEU A 88 8.36 3.21 2.18
N GLU A 89 8.48 2.20 1.32
CA GLU A 89 8.27 2.31 -0.12
C GLU A 89 6.81 2.67 -0.44
N ALA A 90 5.87 2.12 0.32
CA ALA A 90 4.45 2.49 0.24
C ALA A 90 4.19 3.92 0.71
N GLY A 91 5.10 4.59 1.42
CA GLY A 91 4.85 5.94 1.97
C GLY A 91 3.96 5.95 3.21
N ALA A 92 3.85 4.84 3.96
CA ALA A 92 3.08 4.79 5.19
C ALA A 92 3.47 5.87 6.23
N PRO A 93 4.76 6.25 6.42
CA PRO A 93 5.12 7.39 7.27
C PRO A 93 4.42 8.70 6.88
N GLU A 94 4.37 9.02 5.58
CA GLU A 94 3.75 10.24 5.07
C GLU A 94 2.25 10.23 5.35
N TYR A 95 1.58 9.10 5.11
CA TYR A 95 0.18 8.93 5.50
C TYR A 95 -0.03 9.25 6.99
N ILE A 96 0.77 8.66 7.88
CA ILE A 96 0.63 8.89 9.33
C ILE A 96 0.79 10.38 9.67
N ASP A 97 1.82 11.05 9.16
CA ASP A 97 2.05 12.48 9.41
C ASP A 97 0.90 13.36 8.89
N ARG A 98 0.39 13.09 7.70
CA ARG A 98 -0.77 13.80 7.14
C ARG A 98 -2.03 13.57 7.97
N GLN A 99 -2.28 12.34 8.41
CA GLN A 99 -3.43 12.02 9.27
C GLN A 99 -3.35 12.74 10.61
N MET A 100 -2.14 12.96 11.16
CA MET A 100 -1.94 13.75 12.37
C MET A 100 -2.29 15.23 12.19
N ASN A 101 -2.58 15.71 10.98
CA ASN A 101 -3.06 17.07 10.73
C ASN A 101 -4.57 17.16 10.44
N THR A 102 -5.32 16.07 10.63
CA THR A 102 -6.77 16.00 10.36
C THR A 102 -7.64 16.11 11.63
N PRO A 103 -8.95 16.37 11.50
CA PRO A 103 -9.90 16.35 12.63
C PRO A 103 -9.99 15.01 13.37
N TYR A 104 -9.69 13.89 12.69
CA TYR A 104 -9.60 12.57 13.33
C TYR A 104 -8.54 12.59 14.44
N ALA A 105 -7.35 13.12 14.15
CA ALA A 105 -6.24 13.05 15.09
C ALA A 105 -6.37 14.01 16.28
N SER A 106 -7.22 15.04 16.16
CA SER A 106 -7.62 15.90 17.28
C SER A 106 -8.86 15.39 18.04
N GLY A 107 -9.39 14.21 17.70
CA GLY A 107 -10.59 13.66 18.32
C GLY A 107 -11.88 14.41 18.01
N ALA A 108 -11.87 15.31 17.01
CA ALA A 108 -13.02 16.17 16.69
C ALA A 108 -14.19 15.39 16.06
N LEU A 109 -13.97 14.14 15.66
CA LEU A 109 -14.97 13.24 15.11
C LEU A 109 -15.56 12.29 16.18
N TRP A 110 -15.12 12.40 17.44
CA TRP A 110 -15.47 11.47 18.51
C TRP A 110 -16.19 12.17 19.65
N PHE A 111 -16.96 11.39 20.41
CA PHE A 111 -17.47 11.84 21.69
C PHE A 111 -16.35 11.76 22.73
N MET A 112 -15.76 12.92 23.05
CA MET A 112 -14.61 13.06 23.96
C MET A 112 -14.99 13.62 25.33
N GLN A 113 -16.28 13.56 25.71
CA GLN A 113 -16.69 13.97 27.06
C GLN A 113 -16.58 12.80 28.02
N GLY A 114 -16.06 13.07 29.21
CA GLY A 114 -16.00 12.07 30.27
C GLY A 114 -17.38 11.71 30.84
N PRO A 115 -17.44 10.71 31.73
CA PRO A 115 -16.31 9.95 32.25
C PRO A 115 -15.75 8.92 31.27
N PHE A 116 -14.44 8.71 31.31
CA PHE A 116 -13.73 7.68 30.56
C PHE A 116 -13.56 6.44 31.44
N ASN A 117 -13.88 5.24 30.93
CA ASN A 117 -13.71 3.99 31.66
C ASN A 117 -12.72 3.06 30.95
N ALA A 118 -11.51 2.94 31.49
CA ALA A 118 -10.46 2.10 30.91
C ALA A 118 -10.80 0.59 30.91
N ASP A 119 -11.71 0.15 31.79
CA ASP A 119 -12.14 -1.24 31.90
C ASP A 119 -13.43 -1.53 31.11
N ALA A 120 -13.93 -0.54 30.35
CA ALA A 120 -15.12 -0.73 29.54
C ALA A 120 -14.89 -1.77 28.42
N PRO A 121 -15.93 -2.53 28.05
CA PRO A 121 -15.85 -3.44 26.92
C PRO A 121 -15.47 -2.71 25.61
N PRO A 122 -14.70 -3.34 24.70
CA PRO A 122 -14.29 -2.73 23.43
C PRO A 122 -15.46 -2.22 22.57
N GLU A 123 -16.63 -2.84 22.71
CA GLU A 123 -17.87 -2.46 22.00
C GLU A 123 -18.39 -1.08 22.42
N MET A 124 -17.94 -0.52 23.55
CA MET A 124 -18.28 0.83 24.00
C MET A 124 -17.43 1.93 23.34
N GLY A 125 -16.66 1.59 22.31
CA GLY A 125 -15.92 2.54 21.49
C GLY A 125 -14.73 3.16 22.23
N TRP A 126 -14.42 4.41 21.89
CA TRP A 126 -13.24 5.10 22.42
C TRP A 126 -13.44 5.53 23.88
N GLN A 127 -12.63 4.97 24.78
CA GLN A 127 -12.73 5.18 26.22
C GLN A 127 -11.48 5.82 26.82
N SER A 128 -10.70 6.54 26.00
CA SER A 128 -9.50 7.26 26.42
C SER A 128 -9.72 8.77 26.30
N LYS A 129 -9.17 9.52 27.26
CA LYS A 129 -9.08 10.98 27.14
C LYS A 129 -8.06 11.44 26.09
N LEU A 130 -7.13 10.55 25.73
CA LEU A 130 -6.06 10.87 24.79
C LEU A 130 -6.62 10.86 23.37
N VAL A 131 -6.19 11.81 22.55
CA VAL A 131 -6.43 11.81 21.10
C VAL A 131 -5.23 11.22 20.35
N PRO A 132 -5.36 10.81 19.06
CA PRO A 132 -4.26 10.18 18.33
C PRO A 132 -2.97 11.00 18.32
N LYS A 133 -3.05 12.32 18.15
CA LYS A 133 -1.86 13.20 18.22
C LYS A 133 -1.10 13.03 19.54
N GLU A 134 -1.81 13.06 20.66
CA GLU A 134 -1.22 12.92 21.99
C GLU A 134 -0.62 11.53 22.21
N ILE A 135 -1.32 10.49 21.76
CA ILE A 135 -0.83 9.10 21.84
C ILE A 135 0.51 8.96 21.12
N TYR A 136 0.66 9.54 19.93
CA TYR A 136 1.94 9.52 19.21
C TYR A 136 3.04 10.28 19.97
N ARG A 137 2.78 11.51 20.44
CA ARG A 137 3.79 12.29 21.19
C ARG A 137 4.27 11.56 22.43
N LEU A 138 3.31 11.11 23.25
CA LEU A 138 3.60 10.44 24.51
C LEU A 138 4.25 9.07 24.27
N GLY A 139 3.76 8.31 23.29
CA GLY A 139 4.25 6.98 22.98
C GLY A 139 5.66 6.98 22.41
N ILE A 140 5.97 7.90 21.50
CA ILE A 140 7.33 8.04 20.95
C ILE A 140 8.29 8.46 22.07
N ALA A 141 7.96 9.50 22.83
CA ALA A 141 8.81 9.99 23.91
C ALA A 141 9.08 8.90 24.97
N ALA A 142 8.05 8.14 25.35
CA ALA A 142 8.17 7.04 26.31
C ALA A 142 9.01 5.87 25.75
N THR A 143 8.83 5.52 24.48
CA THR A 143 9.64 4.47 23.83
C THR A 143 11.10 4.87 23.74
N ASP A 144 11.39 6.11 23.38
CA ASP A 144 12.76 6.62 23.30
C ASP A 144 13.42 6.73 24.67
N ALA A 145 12.68 7.16 25.69
CA ALA A 145 13.19 7.18 27.07
C ALA A 145 13.53 5.76 27.54
N TRP A 146 12.67 4.79 27.25
CA TRP A 146 12.91 3.38 27.54
C TRP A 146 14.13 2.84 26.77
N SER A 147 14.23 3.13 25.47
CA SER A 147 15.37 2.74 24.63
C SER A 147 16.71 3.27 25.17
N LYS A 148 16.72 4.55 25.57
CA LYS A 148 17.90 5.20 26.15
C LYS A 148 18.25 4.63 27.53
N ALA A 149 17.26 4.27 28.34
CA ALA A 149 17.50 3.58 29.61
C ALA A 149 18.09 2.17 29.40
N PHE A 150 17.75 1.50 28.30
CA PHE A 150 18.27 0.18 27.97
C PHE A 150 19.76 0.19 27.59
N ASN A 151 20.19 1.09 26.69
CA ASN A 151 21.59 1.12 26.22
C ASN A 151 22.10 2.50 25.74
N GLY A 152 21.40 3.58 26.08
CA GLY A 152 21.79 4.96 25.75
C GLY A 152 21.40 5.43 24.34
N LYS A 153 20.89 4.55 23.47
CA LYS A 153 20.46 4.93 22.11
C LYS A 153 18.96 5.21 22.05
N ALA A 154 18.55 6.10 21.14
CA ALA A 154 17.15 6.25 20.78
C ALA A 154 16.65 5.01 20.01
N PHE A 155 15.34 4.78 19.98
CA PHE A 155 14.74 3.61 19.32
C PHE A 155 15.16 3.49 17.85
N ALA A 156 15.13 4.60 17.11
CA ALA A 156 15.50 4.62 15.70
C ALA A 156 16.97 4.24 15.44
N ALA A 157 17.85 4.39 16.44
CA ALA A 157 19.27 4.05 16.36
C ALA A 157 19.59 2.62 16.84
N GLN A 158 18.58 1.85 17.25
CA GLN A 158 18.74 0.44 17.61
C GLN A 158 18.85 -0.44 16.37
N ASP A 159 19.52 -1.59 16.52
CA ASP A 159 19.48 -2.64 15.50
C ASP A 159 18.06 -3.21 15.35
N SER A 160 17.80 -3.91 14.24
CA SER A 160 16.46 -4.41 13.91
C SER A 160 15.92 -5.40 14.96
N ALA A 161 16.75 -6.30 15.48
CA ALA A 161 16.31 -7.28 16.48
C ALA A 161 15.91 -6.60 17.81
N THR A 162 16.64 -5.58 18.22
CA THR A 162 16.29 -4.76 19.38
C THR A 162 15.00 -3.97 19.14
N ARG A 163 14.81 -3.37 17.96
CA ARG A 163 13.54 -2.68 17.60
C ARG A 163 12.35 -3.64 17.63
N ASP A 164 12.51 -4.84 17.09
CA ASP A 164 11.50 -5.92 17.13
C ASP A 164 11.13 -6.31 18.56
N ASP A 165 12.12 -6.57 19.41
CA ASP A 165 11.85 -6.91 20.81
C ASP A 165 11.12 -5.79 21.53
N MET A 166 11.54 -4.54 21.32
CA MET A 166 10.88 -3.39 21.91
C MET A 166 9.42 -3.28 21.45
N LEU A 167 9.15 -3.36 20.15
CA LEU A 167 7.78 -3.30 19.60
C LEU A 167 6.89 -4.44 20.11
N ARG A 168 7.41 -5.67 20.18
CA ARG A 168 6.68 -6.83 20.75
C ARG A 168 6.29 -6.62 22.22
N ARG A 169 7.16 -5.99 23.02
CA ARG A 169 6.85 -5.67 24.41
C ARG A 169 5.81 -4.55 24.54
N LEU A 170 5.80 -3.58 23.62
CA LEU A 170 4.72 -2.58 23.54
C LEU A 170 3.37 -3.26 23.23
N GLU A 171 3.35 -4.18 22.25
CA GLU A 171 2.18 -4.98 21.88
C GLU A 171 1.62 -5.79 23.04
N ALA A 172 2.51 -6.41 23.81
CA ALA A 172 2.15 -7.18 25.00
C ALA A 172 1.62 -6.29 26.15
N GLY A 173 1.88 -4.97 26.12
CA GLY A 173 1.51 -4.03 27.19
C GLY A 173 2.26 -4.27 28.50
N GLY A 174 3.41 -4.95 28.45
CA GLY A 174 4.07 -5.59 29.60
C GLY A 174 4.36 -4.68 30.79
N SER A 175 4.36 -5.25 32.00
CA SER A 175 4.59 -4.55 33.27
C SER A 175 5.94 -3.82 33.33
N GLU A 176 6.99 -4.37 32.73
CA GLU A 176 8.32 -3.73 32.64
C GLU A 176 8.29 -2.45 31.80
N VAL A 177 7.43 -2.38 30.78
CA VAL A 177 7.27 -1.20 29.91
C VAL A 177 6.45 -0.12 30.61
N SER A 178 5.45 -0.52 31.41
CA SER A 178 4.53 0.40 32.07
C SER A 178 5.23 1.46 32.94
N ALA A 179 6.39 1.17 33.51
CA ALA A 179 7.19 2.14 34.26
C ALA A 179 7.65 3.35 33.40
N HIS A 180 7.88 3.14 32.10
CA HIS A 180 8.28 4.20 31.16
C HIS A 180 7.09 4.90 30.50
N PHE A 181 5.89 4.32 30.61
CA PHE A 181 4.68 4.71 29.88
C PHE A 181 3.58 5.23 30.81
N ALA A 182 3.95 5.99 31.83
CA ALA A 182 3.00 6.48 32.84
C ALA A 182 1.85 7.34 32.27
N ALA A 183 2.07 8.00 31.13
CA ALA A 183 1.10 8.92 30.51
C ALA A 183 0.23 8.28 29.40
N VAL A 184 0.64 7.13 28.85
CA VAL A 184 -0.06 6.47 27.74
C VAL A 184 0.13 4.96 27.84
N PRO A 185 -0.93 4.13 27.76
CA PRO A 185 -0.75 2.68 27.78
C PRO A 185 0.10 2.19 26.59
N PRO A 186 1.14 1.35 26.80
CA PRO A 186 2.03 0.92 25.72
C PRO A 186 1.28 0.26 24.55
N LYS A 187 0.33 -0.62 24.88
CA LYS A 187 -0.49 -1.34 23.89
C LYS A 187 -1.40 -0.41 23.10
N MET A 188 -1.88 0.67 23.69
CA MET A 188 -2.69 1.68 22.99
C MET A 188 -1.86 2.39 21.92
N PHE A 189 -0.63 2.80 22.26
CA PHE A 189 0.29 3.40 21.29
C PHE A 189 0.67 2.42 20.18
N PHE A 190 1.05 1.19 20.52
CA PHE A 190 1.41 0.17 19.53
C PHE A 190 0.25 -0.12 18.56
N ASN A 191 -0.97 -0.32 19.09
CA ASN A 191 -2.13 -0.61 18.25
C ASN A 191 -2.45 0.53 17.29
N LEU A 192 -2.36 1.79 17.74
CA LEU A 192 -2.57 2.95 16.88
C LEU A 192 -1.51 3.01 15.76
N LEU A 193 -0.24 2.82 16.10
CA LEU A 193 0.87 2.79 15.14
C LEU A 193 0.67 1.67 14.11
N LEU A 194 0.35 0.46 14.56
CA LEU A 194 0.10 -0.69 13.68
C LEU A 194 -1.10 -0.44 12.77
N GLN A 195 -2.19 0.09 13.32
CA GLN A 195 -3.38 0.42 12.55
C GLN A 195 -3.05 1.45 11.45
N ASN A 196 -2.45 2.59 11.79
CA ASN A 196 -2.16 3.61 10.78
C ASN A 196 -1.05 3.18 9.80
N THR A 197 -0.16 2.27 10.18
CA THR A 197 0.79 1.65 9.24
C THR A 197 0.07 0.82 8.20
N LYS A 198 -0.88 -0.03 8.61
CA LYS A 198 -1.72 -0.81 7.69
C LYS A 198 -2.58 0.09 6.80
N GLU A 199 -3.21 1.10 7.38
CA GLU A 199 -3.98 2.08 6.61
C GLU A 199 -3.09 2.81 5.60
N GLY A 200 -1.90 3.25 6.00
CA GLY A 200 -0.94 3.89 5.11
C GLY A 200 -0.42 2.96 4.01
N PHE A 201 -0.31 1.66 4.27
CA PHE A 201 0.14 0.69 3.28
C PHE A 201 -0.97 0.34 2.26
N PHE A 202 -2.24 0.40 2.64
CA PHE A 202 -3.38 -0.03 1.81
C PHE A 202 -4.38 1.09 1.44
N CYS A 203 -4.11 2.36 1.76
CA CYS A 203 -4.98 3.47 1.40
C CYS A 203 -4.91 3.80 -0.11
N ASP A 204 -5.78 4.69 -0.57
CA ASP A 204 -5.60 5.31 -1.88
C ASP A 204 -4.40 6.28 -1.85
N PRO A 205 -3.55 6.32 -2.91
CA PRO A 205 -2.40 7.23 -3.00
C PRO A 205 -2.68 8.71 -2.72
N ILE A 206 -3.92 9.18 -2.92
CA ILE A 206 -4.32 10.55 -2.60
C ILE A 206 -4.06 10.94 -1.13
N HIS A 207 -4.04 9.97 -0.23
CA HIS A 207 -3.80 10.15 1.20
C HIS A 207 -2.30 10.16 1.59
N GLY A 208 -1.39 9.94 0.63
CA GLY A 208 0.07 10.00 0.85
C GLY A 208 0.73 8.67 1.20
N GLY A 209 -0.08 7.62 1.39
CA GLY A 209 0.37 6.24 1.53
C GLY A 209 0.15 5.44 0.24
N ASN A 210 0.38 4.13 0.30
CA ASN A 210 0.29 3.17 -0.79
C ASN A 210 0.79 3.70 -2.16
N LYS A 211 1.95 4.39 -2.16
CA LYS A 211 2.54 4.98 -3.37
C LYS A 211 2.77 3.90 -4.41
N GLY A 212 2.43 4.21 -5.67
CA GLY A 212 2.47 3.22 -6.75
C GLY A 212 1.48 2.05 -6.57
N MET A 213 0.56 2.14 -5.61
CA MET A 213 -0.41 1.09 -5.29
C MET A 213 0.26 -0.26 -4.98
N VAL A 214 1.45 -0.23 -4.36
CA VAL A 214 2.24 -1.43 -4.04
C VAL A 214 1.47 -2.42 -3.17
N GLY A 215 0.75 -1.94 -2.16
CA GLY A 215 -0.05 -2.79 -1.27
C GLY A 215 -1.23 -3.41 -2.00
N TRP A 216 -1.89 -2.66 -2.89
CA TRP A 216 -3.00 -3.19 -3.70
C TRP A 216 -2.52 -4.23 -4.70
N THR A 217 -1.42 -3.96 -5.38
CA THR A 217 -0.80 -4.88 -6.33
C THR A 217 -0.41 -6.18 -5.65
N MET A 218 0.19 -6.10 -4.46
CA MET A 218 0.60 -7.25 -3.66
C MET A 218 -0.56 -8.21 -3.34
N ILE A 219 -1.73 -7.67 -2.99
CA ILE A 219 -2.91 -8.48 -2.63
C ILE A 219 -3.86 -8.75 -3.81
N GLY A 220 -3.53 -8.27 -5.02
CA GLY A 220 -4.39 -8.37 -6.19
C GLY A 220 -5.66 -7.51 -6.12
N PHE A 221 -5.68 -6.45 -5.31
CA PHE A 221 -6.81 -5.54 -5.22
C PHE A 221 -6.83 -4.59 -6.45
N PRO A 222 -7.93 -4.52 -7.20
CA PRO A 222 -8.01 -3.75 -8.45
C PRO A 222 -8.08 -2.23 -8.26
N GLY A 223 -8.16 -1.74 -7.02
CA GLY A 223 -8.35 -0.32 -6.73
C GLY A 223 -9.77 0.18 -7.02
N ALA A 224 -9.90 1.48 -7.28
CA ALA A 224 -11.15 2.20 -7.48
C ALA A 224 -11.78 1.97 -8.88
N ARG A 225 -11.91 0.70 -9.31
CA ARG A 225 -12.58 0.32 -10.56
C ARG A 225 -14.07 0.11 -10.33
N ALA A 226 -14.92 0.80 -11.10
CA ALA A 226 -16.37 0.67 -11.00
C ALA A 226 -16.88 -0.71 -11.50
N ASP A 227 -16.22 -1.22 -12.53
CA ASP A 227 -16.58 -2.42 -13.30
C ASP A 227 -15.96 -3.72 -12.72
N PHE A 228 -15.62 -3.71 -11.42
CA PHE A 228 -15.07 -4.89 -10.72
C PHE A 228 -16.15 -5.89 -10.26
N MET A 229 -17.41 -5.46 -10.13
CA MET A 229 -18.47 -6.27 -9.50
C MET A 229 -18.68 -7.64 -10.17
N ASP A 230 -18.59 -7.72 -11.51
CA ASP A 230 -18.74 -8.96 -12.27
C ASP A 230 -17.59 -9.97 -12.06
N TRP A 231 -16.52 -9.56 -11.38
CA TRP A 231 -15.31 -10.36 -11.16
C TRP A 231 -15.20 -10.92 -9.74
N VAL A 232 -15.88 -10.32 -8.76
CA VAL A 232 -15.75 -10.65 -7.32
C VAL A 232 -16.07 -12.13 -7.03
N GLU A 233 -17.08 -12.69 -7.70
CA GLU A 233 -17.56 -14.05 -7.44
C GLU A 233 -16.68 -15.14 -8.09
N ARG A 234 -15.70 -14.76 -8.92
CA ARG A 234 -14.93 -15.71 -9.74
C ARG A 234 -13.78 -16.36 -8.97
N ASN A 235 -13.35 -15.78 -7.85
CA ASN A 235 -12.13 -16.18 -7.14
C ASN A 235 -10.90 -16.26 -8.08
N GLU A 236 -10.86 -15.36 -9.06
CA GLU A 236 -9.80 -15.25 -10.07
C GLU A 236 -9.08 -13.91 -9.89
N GLN A 237 -7.78 -13.88 -10.17
CA GLN A 237 -7.03 -12.63 -10.16
C GLN A 237 -7.60 -11.65 -11.20
N TYR A 238 -7.80 -10.39 -10.81
CA TYR A 238 -8.27 -9.36 -11.72
C TYR A 238 -7.18 -9.06 -12.78
N PRO A 239 -7.51 -9.04 -14.08
CA PRO A 239 -6.50 -9.06 -15.15
C PRO A 239 -5.85 -7.70 -15.42
N PHE A 240 -6.37 -6.61 -14.85
CA PHE A 240 -5.84 -5.27 -15.08
C PHE A 240 -5.14 -4.71 -13.83
N PRO A 241 -4.15 -3.81 -14.01
CA PRO A 241 -3.48 -3.15 -12.90
C PRO A 241 -4.44 -2.40 -11.97
N ALA A 242 -4.02 -2.20 -10.73
CA ALA A 242 -4.77 -1.39 -9.77
C ALA A 242 -4.94 0.05 -10.26
N VAL A 243 -6.07 0.68 -9.91
CA VAL A 243 -6.39 2.06 -10.28
C VAL A 243 -6.68 2.91 -9.05
N SER A 244 -6.03 4.07 -8.92
CA SER A 244 -6.32 5.01 -7.84
C SER A 244 -7.60 5.82 -8.12
N ILE A 245 -8.12 6.50 -7.11
CA ILE A 245 -9.23 7.46 -7.21
C ILE A 245 -8.91 8.57 -8.23
N ARG A 246 -7.63 8.90 -8.41
CA ARG A 246 -7.18 9.88 -9.42
C ARG A 246 -7.06 9.30 -10.83
N GLY A 247 -7.31 8.01 -11.01
CA GLY A 247 -7.18 7.31 -12.28
C GLY A 247 -5.75 6.88 -12.64
N GLU A 248 -4.80 7.02 -11.71
CA GLU A 248 -3.43 6.51 -11.89
C GLU A 248 -3.45 4.98 -11.92
N ARG A 249 -2.49 4.37 -12.64
CA ARG A 249 -2.39 2.91 -12.80
C ARG A 249 -1.04 2.44 -12.25
N ALA A 250 -1.07 1.30 -11.56
CA ALA A 250 0.12 0.62 -11.07
C ALA A 250 1.00 0.12 -12.22
#